data_AF-A0A7W8KH87-F1
#
_entry.id   AF-A0A7W8KH87-F1
#
_cell.length_a   1.000
_cell.length_b   1.000
_cell.length_c   1.000
_cell.angle_alpha   90.00
_cell.angle_beta   90.00
_cell.angle_gamma   90.00
#
_symmetry.space_group_name_H-M   'P 1'
#
loop_
_entity.id
_entity.type
_entity.pdbx_description
1 polymer ?
#
loop_
_entity_poly.entity_id
_entity_poly.type
_entity_poly.pdbx_seq_one_letter_code
_entity_poly.pdbx_strand_id
1 'polypeptide(L)'
;MPAFDVLAADEDGRTLPIQVKASNSNQWRSSAELWLRLSIAKGRQKSGGLTEITHPQLIYVFVALKPDSNSKDRFFILDKTMLQKLLAESYTAYMEERSWIRTRNPKSFDCRLWISEIEKYEDNWKLVESRLKGLPDSPI
;
A
#
# COMPACT_ATOMS: atom_id res chain seq x y z
N MET A 1 -16.87 7.67 3.29
CA MET A 1 -16.79 6.45 2.45
C MET A 1 -16.15 5.34 3.26
N PRO A 2 -16.54 4.07 3.04
CA PRO A 2 -15.93 2.92 3.71
C PRO A 2 -14.44 2.79 3.37
N ALA A 3 -13.67 2.16 4.26
CA ALA A 3 -12.23 2.00 4.13
C ALA A 3 -11.81 0.81 3.24
N PHE A 4 -12.78 0.08 2.67
CA PHE A 4 -12.62 -1.11 1.85
C PHE A 4 -13.60 -1.08 0.68
N ASP A 5 -13.32 -1.86 -0.37
CA ASP A 5 -14.14 -1.91 -1.58
C ASP A 5 -14.94 -3.23 -1.72
N VAL A 6 -14.42 -4.34 -1.18
CA VAL A 6 -14.99 -5.68 -1.33
C VAL A 6 -15.08 -6.38 0.03
N LEU A 7 -16.10 -7.22 0.22
CA LEU A 7 -16.17 -8.22 1.29
C LEU A 7 -15.97 -9.61 0.68
N ALA A 8 -14.88 -10.27 1.04
CA ALA A 8 -14.72 -11.69 0.75
C ALA A 8 -15.50 -12.50 1.80
N ALA A 9 -16.08 -13.63 1.40
CA ALA A 9 -16.75 -14.55 2.30
C ALA A 9 -16.32 -16.00 2.03
N ASP A 10 -16.22 -16.82 3.07
CA ASP A 10 -16.02 -18.27 2.95
C ASP A 10 -17.34 -19.04 3.02
N GLU A 11 -17.28 -20.37 2.83
CA GLU A 11 -18.45 -21.26 2.88
C GLU A 11 -19.11 -21.31 4.26
N ASP A 12 -18.36 -20.98 5.32
CA ASP A 12 -18.86 -20.88 6.71
C ASP A 12 -19.53 -19.52 6.99
N GLY A 13 -19.57 -18.62 5.99
CA GLY A 13 -20.15 -17.28 6.11
C GLY A 13 -19.26 -16.27 6.87
N ARG A 14 -18.00 -16.60 7.14
CA ARG A 14 -17.02 -15.64 7.68
C ARG A 14 -16.70 -14.62 6.62
N THR A 15 -16.55 -13.34 7.00
CA THR A 15 -16.30 -12.26 6.06
C THR A 15 -15.01 -11.50 6.36
N LEU A 16 -14.38 -10.99 5.30
CA LEU A 16 -13.14 -10.22 5.39
C LEU A 16 -13.21 -9.00 4.45
N PRO A 17 -13.11 -7.77 4.98
CA PRO A 17 -13.03 -6.57 4.14
C PRO A 17 -11.67 -6.48 3.44
N ILE A 18 -11.70 -6.10 2.15
CA ILE A 18 -10.54 -5.95 1.28
C ILE A 18 -10.60 -4.62 0.55
N GLN A 19 -9.50 -3.86 0.57
CA GLN A 19 -9.31 -2.69 -0.29
C GLN A 19 -8.66 -3.13 -1.60
N VAL A 20 -9.18 -2.65 -2.74
CA VAL A 20 -8.64 -2.97 -4.06
C VAL A 20 -8.08 -1.71 -4.71
N LYS A 21 -6.94 -1.83 -5.40
CA LYS A 21 -6.34 -0.75 -6.19
C LYS A 21 -5.86 -1.31 -7.53
N ALA A 22 -6.51 -0.91 -8.63
CA ALA A 22 -6.11 -1.30 -9.98
C ALA A 22 -5.32 -0.18 -10.68
N SER A 23 -4.35 -0.55 -11.51
CA SER A 23 -3.54 0.37 -12.31
C SER A 23 -3.12 -0.31 -13.61
N ASN A 24 -3.10 0.43 -14.72
CA ASN A 24 -2.52 0.00 -16.00
C ASN A 24 -1.02 0.36 -16.11
N SER A 25 -0.42 0.86 -15.03
CA SER A 25 1.00 1.20 -14.93
C SER A 25 1.70 0.29 -13.92
N ASN A 26 3.03 0.34 -13.87
CA ASN A 26 3.83 -0.45 -12.92
C ASN A 26 3.88 0.14 -11.49
N GLN A 27 2.94 1.03 -11.17
CA GLN A 27 2.89 1.76 -9.90
C GLN A 27 1.47 2.18 -9.53
N TRP A 28 1.26 2.45 -8.25
CA TRP A 28 0.05 3.06 -7.72
C TRP A 28 0.38 4.36 -7.01
N ARG A 29 -0.37 5.42 -7.33
CA ARG A 29 -0.22 6.73 -6.67
C ARG A 29 -0.80 6.68 -5.26
N SER A 30 -0.13 7.35 -4.34
CA SER A 30 -0.54 7.51 -2.95
C SER A 30 -0.09 8.88 -2.41
N SER A 31 -0.53 9.25 -1.21
CA SER A 31 -0.04 10.44 -0.51
C SER A 31 0.77 10.03 0.72
N ALA A 32 1.96 10.58 0.87
CA ALA A 32 2.87 10.24 1.97
C ALA A 32 2.29 10.62 3.34
N GLU A 33 1.41 11.61 3.41
CA GLU A 33 0.75 12.04 4.65
C GLU A 33 -0.17 10.97 5.26
N LEU A 34 -0.63 10.01 4.44
CA LEU A 34 -1.42 8.87 4.91
C LEU A 34 -0.58 7.88 5.74
N TRP A 35 0.74 7.89 5.53
CA TRP A 35 1.68 6.89 6.07
C TRP A 35 2.66 7.51 7.08
N LEU A 36 3.00 8.79 6.89
CA LEU A 36 3.93 9.56 7.70
C LEU A 36 3.25 10.84 8.21
N ARG A 37 3.54 11.21 9.46
CA ARG A 37 3.19 12.53 9.97
C ARG A 37 4.14 13.54 9.34
N LEU A 38 3.65 14.31 8.37
CA LEU A 38 4.45 15.29 7.65
C LEU A 38 4.08 16.72 8.04
N SER A 39 5.09 17.59 8.13
CA SER A 39 4.91 19.02 8.29
C SER A 39 5.83 19.78 7.34
N ILE A 40 5.51 21.06 7.07
CA ILE A 40 6.29 21.91 6.17
C ILE A 40 6.70 23.16 6.94
N ALA A 41 8.00 23.44 7.00
CA ALA A 41 8.55 24.64 7.59
C ALA A 41 9.62 25.25 6.68
N LYS A 42 9.45 26.54 6.32
CA LYS A 42 10.40 27.28 5.46
C LYS A 42 10.75 26.56 4.14
N GLY A 43 9.75 25.96 3.48
CA GLY A 43 9.93 25.24 2.22
C GLY A 43 10.59 23.86 2.33
N ARG A 44 10.86 23.39 3.56
CA ARG A 44 11.40 22.05 3.83
C ARG A 44 10.33 21.20 4.50
N GLN A 45 10.21 19.94 4.07
CA GLN A 45 9.35 18.98 4.73
C GLN A 45 10.05 18.36 5.93
N LYS A 46 9.29 17.88 6.91
CA LYS A 46 9.83 17.14 8.07
C LYS A 46 8.91 15.96 8.36
N SER A 47 9.51 14.80 8.61
CA SER A 47 8.80 13.64 9.15
C SER A 47 8.78 13.69 10.68
N GLY A 48 7.59 13.48 11.24
CA GLY A 48 7.34 13.21 12.65
C GLY A 48 7.17 11.71 12.93
N GLY A 49 7.62 10.83 12.02
CA GLY A 49 7.48 9.38 12.10
C GLY A 49 6.18 8.86 11.48
N LEU A 50 5.92 7.56 11.69
CA LEU A 50 4.74 6.87 11.15
C LEU A 50 3.43 7.49 11.68
N THR A 51 2.47 7.67 10.78
CA THR A 51 1.08 7.98 11.14
C THR A 51 0.44 6.78 11.86
N GLU A 52 -0.46 7.02 12.80
CA GLU A 52 -1.26 5.92 13.37
C GLU A 52 -2.29 5.47 12.33
N ILE A 53 -2.25 4.19 11.94
CA ILE A 53 -3.17 3.65 10.92
C ILE A 53 -4.35 2.92 11.57
N THR A 54 -5.55 3.24 11.10
CA THR A 54 -6.75 2.47 11.42
C THR A 54 -6.76 1.16 10.63
N HIS A 55 -7.25 0.08 11.25
CA HIS A 55 -7.31 -1.26 10.65
C HIS A 55 -5.96 -1.72 10.05
N PRO A 56 -4.90 -1.88 10.88
CA PRO A 56 -3.56 -2.26 10.42
C PRO A 56 -3.52 -3.59 9.65
N GLN A 57 -4.51 -4.45 9.92
CA GLN A 57 -4.66 -5.77 9.30
C GLN A 57 -5.57 -5.77 8.07
N LEU A 58 -6.06 -4.61 7.62
CA LEU A 58 -6.85 -4.51 6.39
C LEU A 58 -6.00 -4.96 5.20
N ILE A 59 -6.51 -5.93 4.44
CA ILE A 59 -5.83 -6.45 3.25
C ILE A 59 -6.01 -5.47 2.09
N TYR A 60 -4.92 -5.21 1.40
CA TYR A 60 -4.88 -4.53 0.11
C TYR A 60 -4.58 -5.53 -0.99
N VAL A 61 -5.38 -5.49 -2.06
CA VAL A 61 -5.13 -6.19 -3.32
C VAL A 61 -4.79 -5.13 -4.38
N PHE A 62 -3.52 -5.09 -4.77
CA PHE A 62 -3.06 -4.27 -5.88
C PHE A 62 -3.11 -5.10 -7.16
N VAL A 63 -3.84 -4.61 -8.16
CA VAL A 63 -4.05 -5.29 -9.45
C VAL A 63 -3.30 -4.52 -10.53
N ALA A 64 -2.29 -5.15 -11.12
CA ALA A 64 -1.58 -4.60 -12.28
C ALA A 64 -2.23 -5.15 -13.55
N LEU A 65 -3.02 -4.29 -14.19
CA LEU A 65 -3.77 -4.62 -15.40
C LEU A 65 -2.83 -4.73 -16.59
N LYS A 66 -2.92 -5.82 -17.34
CA LYS A 66 -2.19 -5.96 -18.58
C LYS A 66 -2.97 -5.39 -19.77
N PRO A 67 -2.29 -4.73 -20.72
CA PRO A 67 -2.94 -4.14 -21.88
C PRO A 67 -3.35 -5.18 -22.94
N ASP A 68 -2.74 -6.37 -22.94
CA ASP A 68 -3.00 -7.44 -23.91
C ASP A 68 -3.82 -8.58 -23.27
N SER A 69 -4.89 -8.99 -23.94
CA SER A 69 -5.77 -10.10 -23.54
C SER A 69 -5.07 -11.46 -23.47
N ASN A 70 -3.88 -11.60 -24.06
CA ASN A 70 -3.08 -12.82 -23.97
C ASN A 70 -2.23 -12.90 -22.69
N SER A 71 -2.15 -11.83 -21.91
CA SER A 71 -1.36 -11.78 -20.68
C SER A 71 -2.26 -11.64 -19.46
N LYS A 72 -1.94 -12.39 -18.40
CA LYS A 72 -2.71 -12.37 -17.16
C LYS A 72 -2.36 -11.12 -16.34
N ASP A 73 -3.40 -10.53 -15.74
CA ASP A 73 -3.23 -9.52 -14.70
C ASP A 73 -2.43 -10.10 -13.53
N ARG A 74 -1.68 -9.23 -12.84
CA ARG A 74 -0.88 -9.61 -11.66
C ARG A 74 -1.52 -9.06 -10.41
N PHE A 75 -1.54 -9.86 -9.34
CA PHE A 75 -2.14 -9.52 -8.06
C PHE A 75 -1.07 -9.48 -6.98
N PHE A 76 -1.01 -8.40 -6.21
CA PHE A 76 -0.09 -8.25 -5.09
C PHE A 76 -0.88 -7.99 -3.81
N ILE A 77 -0.65 -8.84 -2.79
CA ILE A 77 -1.56 -8.97 -1.65
C ILE A 77 -0.78 -8.86 -0.35
N LEU A 78 -1.06 -7.79 0.39
CA LEU A 78 -0.39 -7.45 1.64
C LEU A 78 -1.35 -6.67 2.55
N ASP A 79 -1.05 -6.64 3.84
CA ASP A 79 -1.81 -5.83 4.79
C ASP A 79 -1.37 -4.35 4.80
N LYS A 80 -2.21 -3.53 5.40
CA LYS A 80 -2.01 -2.08 5.52
C LYS A 80 -0.76 -1.71 6.34
N THR A 81 -0.35 -2.53 7.30
CA THR A 81 0.86 -2.29 8.11
C THR A 81 2.10 -2.39 7.22
N MET A 82 2.15 -3.43 6.40
CA MET A 82 3.24 -3.62 5.46
C MET A 82 3.24 -2.55 4.37
N LEU A 83 2.06 -2.19 3.86
CA LEU A 83 1.92 -1.08 2.92
C LEU A 83 2.44 0.24 3.50
N GLN A 84 2.08 0.56 4.76
CA GLN A 84 2.58 1.74 5.44
C GLN A 84 4.10 1.72 5.54
N LYS A 85 4.68 0.60 5.97
CA LYS A 85 6.12 0.43 6.10
C LYS A 85 6.84 0.72 4.77
N LEU A 86 6.42 0.07 3.69
CA LEU A 86 7.02 0.23 2.37
C LEU A 86 6.94 1.68 1.88
N LEU A 87 5.75 2.30 1.94
CA LEU A 87 5.57 3.67 1.48
C LEU A 87 6.31 4.70 2.35
N ALA A 88 6.39 4.47 3.66
CA ALA A 88 7.13 5.33 4.57
C ALA A 88 8.65 5.23 4.32
N GLU A 89 9.17 4.02 4.13
CA GLU A 89 10.59 3.77 3.83
C GLU A 89 10.99 4.43 2.50
N SER A 90 10.26 4.16 1.41
CA SER A 90 10.55 4.70 0.09
C SER A 90 10.44 6.22 0.03
N TYR A 91 9.43 6.79 0.71
CA TYR A 91 9.30 8.25 0.79
C TYR A 91 10.45 8.89 1.57
N THR A 92 10.82 8.30 2.70
CA THR A 92 11.90 8.81 3.56
C THR A 92 13.22 8.78 2.82
N ALA A 93 13.57 7.66 2.18
CA ALA A 93 14.79 7.54 1.38
C ALA A 93 14.86 8.61 0.27
N TYR A 94 13.76 8.77 -0.49
CA TYR A 94 13.67 9.80 -1.54
C TYR A 94 13.88 11.22 -1.00
N MET A 95 13.36 11.51 0.20
CA MET A 95 13.48 12.83 0.82
C MET A 95 14.85 13.07 1.44
N GLU A 96 15.49 12.05 2.01
CA GLU A 96 16.86 12.14 2.55
C GLU A 96 17.86 12.53 1.47
N GLU A 97 17.81 11.89 0.30
CA GLU A 97 18.63 12.26 -0.88
C GLU A 97 18.49 13.73 -1.28
N ARG A 98 17.37 14.35 -0.94
CA ARG A 98 17.01 15.73 -1.32
C ARG A 98 17.05 16.70 -0.16
N SER A 99 17.66 16.30 0.96
CA SER A 99 17.70 17.11 2.18
C SER A 99 16.29 17.60 2.59
N TRP A 100 15.27 16.77 2.36
CA TRP A 100 13.87 17.06 2.62
C TRP A 100 13.27 18.27 1.86
N ILE A 101 13.80 18.60 0.69
CA ILE A 101 13.32 19.68 -0.17
C ILE A 101 12.78 19.10 -1.48
N ARG A 102 11.51 19.36 -1.81
CA ARG A 102 10.96 19.03 -3.13
C ARG A 102 11.33 20.11 -4.13
N THR A 103 11.93 19.71 -5.25
CA THR A 103 12.44 20.64 -6.27
C THR A 103 11.37 21.44 -7.01
N ARG A 104 10.21 20.82 -7.31
CA ARG A 104 9.12 21.47 -8.07
C ARG A 104 8.06 22.10 -7.18
N ASN A 105 7.58 21.37 -6.18
CA ASN A 105 6.56 21.85 -5.26
C ASN A 105 6.87 21.37 -3.83
N PRO A 106 7.39 22.25 -2.96
CA PRO A 106 7.65 21.97 -1.55
C PRO A 106 6.47 21.39 -0.77
N LYS A 107 5.23 21.62 -1.23
CA LYS A 107 4.00 21.15 -0.61
C LYS A 107 3.50 19.79 -1.12
N SER A 108 4.19 19.18 -2.09
CA SER A 108 3.77 17.88 -2.62
C SER A 108 4.15 16.73 -1.69
N PHE A 109 3.16 15.92 -1.34
CA PHE A 109 3.31 14.63 -0.66
C PHE A 109 3.09 13.45 -1.60
N ASP A 110 3.12 13.66 -2.93
CA ASP A 110 2.99 12.57 -3.91
C ASP A 110 4.05 11.49 -3.67
N CYS A 111 3.58 10.27 -3.45
CA CYS A 111 4.42 9.08 -3.35
C CYS A 111 3.79 7.96 -4.17
N ARG A 112 4.58 6.94 -4.47
CA ARG A 112 4.14 5.85 -5.34
C ARG A 112 4.64 4.54 -4.79
N LEU A 113 3.78 3.53 -4.87
CA LEU A 113 4.14 2.14 -4.65
C LEU A 113 4.45 1.52 -6.01
N TRP A 114 5.65 1.03 -6.21
CA TRP A 114 6.09 0.36 -7.42
C TRP A 114 5.94 -1.16 -7.29
N ILE A 115 5.70 -1.83 -8.41
CA ILE A 115 5.64 -3.30 -8.43
C ILE A 115 6.91 -3.91 -7.83
N SER A 116 8.10 -3.40 -8.18
CA SER A 116 9.40 -3.88 -7.69
C SER A 116 9.53 -3.87 -6.16
N GLU A 117 8.76 -3.02 -5.45
CA GLU A 117 8.77 -2.95 -3.98
C GLU A 117 7.89 -4.03 -3.34
N ILE A 118 6.96 -4.61 -4.12
CA ILE A 118 5.97 -5.56 -3.66
C ILE A 118 5.98 -6.90 -4.40
N GLU A 119 6.96 -7.17 -5.26
CA GLU A 119 7.03 -8.43 -6.03
C GLU A 119 6.95 -9.67 -5.15
N LYS A 120 7.54 -9.64 -3.94
CA LYS A 120 7.46 -10.75 -2.98
C LYS A 120 6.04 -11.03 -2.43
N TYR A 121 5.08 -10.14 -2.68
CA TYR A 121 3.66 -10.29 -2.30
C TYR A 121 2.78 -10.74 -3.47
N GLU A 122 3.37 -11.08 -4.62
CA GLU A 122 2.62 -11.55 -5.78
C GLU A 122 1.88 -12.87 -5.46
N ASP A 123 0.60 -12.94 -5.85
CA ASP A 123 -0.30 -14.07 -5.64
C ASP A 123 -0.35 -14.59 -4.19
N ASN A 124 -0.12 -13.71 -3.21
CA ASN A 124 -0.18 -14.04 -1.78
C ASN A 124 -1.63 -14.20 -1.26
N TRP A 125 -2.46 -14.97 -1.98
CA TRP A 125 -3.85 -15.28 -1.64
C TRP A 125 -3.97 -16.04 -0.32
N LYS A 126 -2.91 -16.74 0.09
CA LYS A 126 -2.81 -17.41 1.39
C LYS A 126 -3.05 -16.45 2.56
N LEU A 127 -2.72 -15.16 2.43
CA LEU A 127 -3.05 -14.17 3.44
C LEU A 127 -4.57 -14.06 3.63
N VAL A 128 -5.34 -13.95 2.54
CA VAL A 128 -6.81 -13.88 2.59
C VAL A 128 -7.39 -15.15 3.22
N GLU A 129 -6.94 -16.32 2.75
CA GLU A 129 -7.41 -17.62 3.26
C GLU A 129 -7.13 -17.80 4.75
N SER A 130 -5.91 -17.44 5.20
CA SER A 130 -5.52 -17.55 6.61
C SER A 130 -6.36 -16.63 7.48
N ARG A 131 -6.61 -15.40 7.01
CA ARG A 131 -7.42 -14.41 7.73
C ARG A 131 -8.89 -14.79 7.83
N LEU A 132 -9.47 -15.36 6.78
CA LEU A 132 -10.84 -15.89 6.83
C LEU A 132 -10.96 -17.03 7.84
N LYS A 133 -9.98 -17.93 7.88
CA LYS A 133 -9.95 -19.06 8.83
C LYS A 133 -9.55 -18.69 10.26
N GLY A 134 -9.20 -17.43 10.53
CA GLY A 134 -8.69 -16.98 11.82
C GLY A 134 -7.32 -17.56 12.19
N LEU A 135 -6.54 -18.01 11.19
CA LEU A 135 -5.20 -18.55 11.37
C LEU A 135 -4.18 -17.40 11.49
N PRO A 136 -3.07 -17.61 12.22
CA PRO A 136 -1.99 -16.64 12.27
C PRO A 136 -1.37 -16.43 10.88
N ASP A 137 -0.84 -15.23 10.63
CA ASP A 137 -0.17 -14.92 9.37
C ASP A 137 1.04 -15.85 9.17
N SER A 138 1.12 -16.45 7.98
CA SER A 138 2.30 -17.23 7.60
C SER A 138 3.44 -16.28 7.21
N PRO A 139 4.68 -16.54 7.65
CA PRO A 139 5.84 -15.75 7.23
C PRO A 139 6.02 -15.87 5.71
N ILE A 140 6.25 -14.72 5.08
CA ILE A 140 6.55 -14.56 3.65
C ILE A 140 8.05 -14.69 3.44
#